data_AF-A0A9X5ULG9-F1
#
_entry.id   AF-A0A9X5ULG9-F1
#
_cell.length_a   1.000
_cell.length_b   1.000
_cell.length_c   1.000
_cell.angle_alpha   90.00
_cell.angle_beta   90.00
_cell.angle_gamma   90.00
#
_symmetry.space_group_name_H-M   'P 1'
#
loop_
_entity.id
_entity.type
_entity.pdbx_description
1 polymer ?
#
loop_
_entity_poly.entity_id
_entity_poly.type
_entity_poly.pdbx_seq_one_letter_code
_entity_poly.pdbx_strand_id
1 'polypeptide(L)'
;MAVRHYLAALLMFGTAFAATVLRMRNRLWAARRFHAFVLWTTPAGVLGILGGWVTAEAGRQPWVVFGQLRTSEAVSRLASGEVLFSVIGFSALYLGMLAAYIAYVVRTMRIGPERDDPRRQPSPEPPDLTLLESADVPIPAERRALLSSPEVATR
;
A
#
# COMPACT_ATOMS: atom_id res chain seq x y z
N MET A 1 -23.89 -7.82 -27.17
CA MET A 1 -23.59 -7.59 -25.73
C MET A 1 -22.29 -8.24 -25.24
N ALA A 2 -21.66 -9.19 -25.95
CA ALA A 2 -20.43 -9.85 -25.50
C ALA A 2 -19.18 -8.92 -25.49
N VAL A 3 -19.08 -8.00 -26.47
CA VAL A 3 -17.91 -7.11 -26.68
C VAL A 3 -17.53 -6.27 -25.45
N ARG A 4 -18.51 -5.88 -24.61
CA ARG A 4 -18.27 -5.02 -23.44
C ARG A 4 -17.47 -5.71 -22.32
N HIS A 5 -17.51 -7.04 -22.23
CA HIS A 5 -16.85 -7.82 -21.17
C HIS A 5 -15.35 -8.05 -21.44
N TYR A 6 -14.96 -8.11 -22.72
CA TYR A 6 -13.57 -8.29 -23.13
C TYR A 6 -12.73 -7.02 -22.95
N LEU A 7 -13.35 -5.84 -22.85
CA LEU A 7 -12.66 -4.56 -22.71
C LEU A 7 -11.82 -4.49 -21.43
N ALA A 8 -12.29 -5.05 -20.31
CA ALA A 8 -11.52 -5.03 -19.06
C ALA A 8 -10.25 -5.88 -19.15
N ALA A 9 -10.33 -7.07 -19.75
CA ALA A 9 -9.18 -7.92 -20.00
C ALA A 9 -8.20 -7.29 -21.00
N LEU A 10 -8.73 -6.68 -22.07
CA LEU A 10 -7.92 -5.97 -23.08
C LEU A 10 -7.23 -4.75 -22.48
N LEU A 11 -7.89 -4.03 -21.57
CA LEU A 11 -7.31 -2.91 -20.84
C LEU A 11 -6.18 -3.37 -19.91
N MET A 12 -6.36 -4.45 -19.14
CA MET A 12 -5.29 -4.99 -18.29
C MET A 12 -4.10 -5.51 -19.10
N PHE A 13 -4.36 -6.15 -20.24
CA PHE A 13 -3.29 -6.58 -21.14
C PHE A 13 -2.58 -5.39 -21.78
N GLY A 14 -3.34 -4.37 -22.21
CA GLY A 14 -2.82 -3.13 -22.77
C GLY A 14 -1.97 -2.34 -21.78
N THR A 15 -2.32 -2.35 -20.50
CA THR A 15 -1.55 -1.64 -19.46
C THR A 15 -0.25 -2.37 -19.12
N ALA A 16 -0.27 -3.71 -19.06
CA ALA A 16 0.94 -4.52 -18.94
C ALA A 16 1.87 -4.34 -20.15
N PHE A 17 1.32 -4.34 -21.36
CA PHE A 17 2.08 -4.11 -22.59
C PHE A 17 2.69 -2.70 -22.63
N ALA A 18 1.91 -1.67 -22.32
CA ALA A 18 2.39 -0.30 -22.21
C ALA A 18 3.49 -0.15 -21.15
N ALA A 19 3.36 -0.80 -19.99
CA ALA A 19 4.38 -0.81 -18.94
C ALA A 19 5.72 -1.36 -19.48
N THR A 20 5.67 -2.49 -20.18
CA THR A 20 6.86 -3.14 -20.77
C THR A 20 7.53 -2.25 -21.82
N VAL A 21 6.74 -1.64 -22.72
CA VAL A 21 7.28 -0.72 -23.74
C VAL A 21 7.91 0.52 -23.10
N LEU A 22 7.28 1.10 -22.07
CA LEU A 22 7.82 2.26 -21.33
C LEU A 22 9.11 1.89 -20.57
N ARG A 23 9.18 0.68 -20.02
CA ARG A 23 10.38 0.13 -19.37
C ARG A 23 11.53 -0.03 -20.36
N MET A 24 11.29 -0.62 -21.52
CA MET A 24 12.30 -0.79 -22.58
C MET A 24 12.82 0.56 -23.11
N ARG A 25 11.99 1.61 -23.08
CA ARG A 25 12.36 2.97 -23.52
C ARG A 25 12.98 3.84 -22.41
N ASN A 26 13.24 3.29 -21.22
CA ASN A 26 13.75 4.03 -20.04
C ASN A 26 12.90 5.24 -19.63
N ARG A 27 11.64 5.33 -20.06
CA ARG A 27 10.73 6.46 -19.76
C ARG A 27 9.72 6.16 -18.65
N LEU A 28 9.73 4.94 -18.11
CA LEU A 28 8.80 4.49 -17.09
C LEU A 28 8.74 5.48 -15.91
N TRP A 29 9.91 5.85 -15.39
CA TRP A 29 10.04 6.74 -14.22
C TRP A 29 9.54 8.17 -14.43
N ALA A 30 9.49 8.64 -15.68
CA ALA A 30 9.04 9.99 -16.02
C ALA A 30 7.52 10.09 -16.32
N ALA A 31 6.84 8.94 -16.49
CA ALA A 31 5.46 8.89 -16.96
C ALA A 31 4.43 9.07 -15.82
N ARG A 32 4.35 10.27 -15.22
CA ARG A 32 3.41 10.59 -14.11
C ARG A 32 1.96 10.20 -14.39
N ARG A 33 1.48 10.43 -15.61
CA ARG A 33 0.10 10.07 -16.02
C ARG A 33 -0.14 8.56 -16.04
N PHE A 34 0.88 7.79 -16.44
CA PHE A 34 0.83 6.33 -16.44
C PHE A 34 0.82 5.78 -15.01
N HIS A 35 1.67 6.30 -14.13
CA HIS A 35 1.66 5.91 -12.71
C HIS A 35 0.34 6.23 -12.02
N ALA A 36 -0.23 7.41 -12.27
CA ALA A 36 -1.55 7.77 -11.75
C ALA A 36 -2.61 6.78 -12.25
N PHE A 37 -2.64 6.49 -13.55
CA PHE A 37 -3.55 5.51 -14.13
C PHE A 37 -3.44 4.13 -13.45
N VAL A 38 -2.21 3.61 -13.30
CA VAL A 38 -1.98 2.29 -12.67
C VAL A 38 -2.47 2.28 -11.22
N LEU A 39 -2.22 3.37 -10.47
CA LEU A 39 -2.70 3.51 -9.10
C LEU A 39 -4.23 3.39 -9.01
N TRP A 40 -4.96 4.05 -9.92
CA TRP A 40 -6.43 3.96 -10.00
C TRP A 40 -6.93 2.57 -10.41
N THR A 41 -6.12 1.77 -11.10
CA THR A 41 -6.49 0.38 -11.46
C THR A 41 -6.26 -0.64 -10.35
N THR A 42 -5.52 -0.29 -9.29
CA THR A 42 -5.28 -1.17 -8.14
C THR A 42 -6.54 -1.83 -7.56
N PRO A 43 -7.65 -1.09 -7.27
CA PRO A 43 -8.88 -1.72 -6.77
C PRO A 43 -9.61 -2.61 -7.79
N ALA A 44 -9.36 -2.41 -9.10
CA ALA A 44 -10.07 -3.15 -10.14
C ALA A 44 -9.76 -4.65 -10.12
N GLY A 45 -8.55 -5.06 -9.71
CA GLY A 45 -8.19 -6.47 -9.57
C GLY A 45 -9.04 -7.19 -8.52
N VAL A 46 -9.25 -6.56 -7.36
CA VAL A 46 -10.09 -7.11 -6.27
C VAL A 46 -11.54 -7.24 -6.74
N LEU A 47 -12.07 -6.21 -7.42
CA LEU A 47 -13.43 -6.24 -7.96
C LEU A 47 -13.60 -7.34 -9.02
N GLY A 48 -12.59 -7.56 -9.87
CA GLY A 48 -12.60 -8.64 -10.85
C GLY A 48 -12.68 -10.02 -10.21
N ILE A 49 -11.89 -10.26 -9.16
CA ILE A 49 -11.92 -11.53 -8.41
C ILE A 49 -13.29 -11.74 -7.75
N LEU A 50 -13.82 -10.72 -7.06
CA LEU A 50 -15.13 -10.80 -6.42
C LEU A 50 -16.25 -11.06 -7.44
N GLY A 51 -16.23 -10.35 -8.57
CA GLY A 51 -17.20 -10.56 -9.65
C GLY A 51 -17.14 -11.98 -10.23
N GLY A 52 -15.93 -12.54 -10.40
CA GLY A 52 -15.74 -13.91 -10.85
C GLY A 52 -16.34 -14.94 -9.87
N TRP A 53 -16.04 -14.79 -8.58
CA TRP A 53 -16.60 -15.65 -7.53
C TRP A 53 -18.12 -15.54 -7.43
N VAL A 54 -18.66 -14.32 -7.42
CA VAL A 54 -20.13 -14.10 -7.40
C VAL A 54 -20.79 -14.73 -8.62
N THR A 55 -20.21 -14.58 -9.82
CA THR A 55 -20.75 -15.18 -11.03
C THR A 55 -20.76 -16.72 -10.95
N ALA A 56 -19.68 -17.32 -10.45
CA ALA A 56 -19.58 -18.77 -10.29
C ALA A 56 -20.59 -19.31 -9.25
N GLU A 57 -20.72 -18.65 -8.09
CA GLU A 57 -21.64 -19.09 -7.03
C GLU A 57 -23.11 -18.83 -7.38
N ALA A 58 -23.41 -17.66 -7.95
CA ALA A 58 -24.78 -17.34 -8.38
C ALA A 58 -25.20 -18.21 -9.58
N GLY A 59 -24.28 -18.51 -10.50
CA GLY A 59 -24.54 -19.37 -11.66
C GLY A 59 -24.85 -20.82 -11.29
N ARG A 60 -24.46 -21.26 -10.10
CA ARG A 60 -24.73 -22.61 -9.56
C ARG A 60 -26.07 -22.71 -8.82
N GLN A 61 -26.71 -21.58 -8.47
CA GLN A 61 -28.05 -21.58 -7.89
C GLN A 61 -29.06 -22.21 -8.88
N PRO A 62 -30.03 -23.02 -8.43
CA PRO A 62 -30.47 -23.26 -7.05
C PRO A 62 -29.82 -24.48 -6.37
N TRP A 63 -28.65 -24.94 -6.82
CA TRP A 63 -28.03 -26.17 -6.36
C TRP A 63 -26.87 -25.92 -5.39
N VAL A 64 -26.75 -26.74 -4.35
CA VAL A 64 -25.51 -26.89 -3.55
C VAL A 64 -24.64 -27.99 -4.19
N VAL A 65 -25.25 -29.10 -4.56
CA VAL A 65 -24.63 -30.15 -5.36
C VAL A 65 -25.54 -30.42 -6.54
N PHE A 66 -25.01 -30.28 -7.76
CA PHE A 66 -25.82 -30.37 -8.98
C PHE A 66 -26.60 -31.68 -9.04
N GLY A 67 -27.93 -31.56 -9.19
CA GLY A 67 -28.84 -32.71 -9.29
C GLY A 67 -29.03 -33.52 -8.00
N GLN A 68 -28.38 -33.15 -6.88
CA GLN A 68 -28.41 -33.92 -5.63
C GLN A 68 -28.99 -33.14 -4.45
N LEU A 69 -28.57 -31.88 -4.25
CA LEU A 69 -28.97 -31.09 -3.08
C LEU A 69 -29.28 -29.65 -3.48
N ARG A 70 -30.49 -29.17 -3.15
CA ARG A 70 -30.90 -27.78 -3.40
C ARG A 70 -30.47 -26.85 -2.27
N THR A 71 -30.23 -25.57 -2.61
CA THR A 71 -29.88 -24.53 -1.64
C THR A 71 -30.94 -24.37 -0.55
N SER A 72 -32.23 -24.52 -0.90
CA SER A 72 -33.34 -24.44 0.07
C SER A 72 -33.37 -25.58 1.09
N GLU A 73 -32.83 -26.75 0.72
CA GLU A 73 -32.82 -27.96 1.57
C GLU A 73 -31.58 -28.01 2.47
N ALA A 74 -30.53 -27.26 2.11
CA ALA A 74 -29.28 -27.21 2.85
C ALA A 74 -29.28 -26.18 4.02
N VAL A 75 -30.38 -25.46 4.25
CA VAL A 75 -30.46 -24.43 5.29
C VAL A 75 -30.74 -25.06 6.66
N SER A 76 -29.89 -24.79 7.64
CA SER A 76 -30.07 -25.20 9.03
C SER A 76 -31.24 -24.48 9.70
N ARG A 77 -31.94 -25.18 10.59
CA ARG A 77 -33.08 -24.65 11.36
C ARG A 77 -32.60 -23.82 12.57
N LEU A 78 -32.07 -22.63 12.33
CA LEU A 78 -31.68 -21.67 13.37
C LEU A 78 -32.69 -20.53 13.46
N ALA A 79 -32.76 -19.89 14.63
CA ALA A 79 -33.56 -18.67 14.77
C ALA A 79 -32.92 -17.54 13.94
N SER A 80 -33.74 -16.79 13.20
CA SER A 80 -33.25 -15.70 12.33
C SER A 80 -32.41 -14.65 13.06
N GLY A 81 -32.68 -14.44 14.35
CA GLY A 81 -31.91 -13.53 15.21
C GLY A 81 -30.47 -13.98 15.47
N GLU A 82 -30.23 -15.28 15.64
CA GLU A 82 -28.89 -15.83 15.85
C GLU A 82 -28.02 -15.72 14.58
N VAL A 83 -28.64 -15.99 13.43
CA VAL A 83 -28.00 -15.83 12.12
C VAL A 83 -27.66 -14.36 11.89
N LEU A 84 -28.59 -13.44 12.14
CA LEU A 84 -28.34 -12.02 11.96
C LEU A 84 -27.24 -11.51 12.90
N PHE A 85 -27.27 -11.91 14.17
CA PHE A 85 -26.25 -11.54 15.15
C PHE A 85 -24.85 -12.00 14.71
N SER A 86 -24.71 -13.26 14.28
CA SER A 86 -23.42 -13.78 13.80
C SER A 86 -22.95 -13.09 12.51
N VAL A 87 -23.85 -12.86 11.54
CA VAL A 87 -23.51 -12.14 10.29
C VAL A 87 -23.01 -10.73 10.59
N ILE A 88 -23.69 -10.00 11.48
CA ILE A 88 -23.24 -8.65 11.89
C ILE A 88 -21.89 -8.73 12.61
N GLY A 89 -21.74 -9.66 13.57
CA GLY A 89 -20.51 -9.83 14.33
C GLY A 89 -19.30 -10.14 13.44
N PHE A 90 -19.42 -11.12 12.55
CA PHE A 90 -18.36 -11.47 11.61
C PHE A 90 -18.10 -10.35 10.60
N SER A 91 -19.15 -9.69 10.08
CA SER A 91 -18.98 -8.57 9.15
C SER A 91 -18.23 -7.41 9.81
N ALA A 92 -18.57 -7.04 11.03
CA ALA A 92 -17.89 -5.99 11.79
C ALA A 92 -16.42 -6.34 12.05
N LEU A 93 -16.13 -7.59 12.44
CA LEU A 93 -14.78 -8.06 12.64
C LEU A 93 -13.95 -7.97 11.35
N TYR A 94 -14.46 -8.50 10.23
CA TYR A 94 -13.75 -8.47 8.97
C TYR A 94 -13.56 -7.05 8.42
N LEU A 95 -14.56 -6.18 8.56
CA LEU A 95 -14.43 -4.77 8.17
C LEU A 95 -13.41 -4.03 9.04
N GLY A 96 -13.40 -4.27 10.35
CA GLY A 96 -12.41 -3.72 11.28
C GLY A 96 -11.00 -4.19 10.93
N MET A 97 -10.83 -5.49 10.66
CA MET A 97 -9.55 -6.07 10.25
C MET A 97 -9.07 -5.49 8.90
N LEU A 98 -9.97 -5.35 7.93
CA LEU A 98 -9.65 -4.74 6.63
C LEU A 98 -9.22 -3.28 6.80
N ALA A 99 -9.91 -2.50 7.63
CA ALA A 99 -9.56 -1.12 7.91
C ALA A 99 -8.18 -1.01 8.59
N ALA A 100 -7.91 -1.87 9.58
CA ALA A 100 -6.61 -1.93 10.25
C ALA A 100 -5.49 -2.30 9.27
N TYR A 101 -5.72 -3.28 8.38
CA TYR A 101 -4.78 -3.68 7.35
C TYR A 101 -4.48 -2.55 6.36
N ILE A 102 -5.51 -1.87 5.84
CA ILE A 102 -5.33 -0.74 4.93
C ILE A 102 -4.56 0.39 5.64
N ALA A 103 -4.92 0.71 6.88
CA ALA A 103 -4.23 1.73 7.66
C ALA A 103 -2.76 1.38 7.89
N TYR A 104 -2.46 0.12 8.21
CA TYR A 104 -1.10 -0.40 8.37
C TYR A 104 -0.30 -0.26 7.07
N VAL A 105 -0.83 -0.75 5.95
CA VAL A 105 -0.14 -0.69 4.65
C VAL A 105 0.10 0.75 4.22
N VAL A 106 -0.90 1.63 4.33
CA VAL A 106 -0.75 3.05 3.97
C VAL A 106 0.28 3.73 4.87
N ARG A 107 0.28 3.43 6.18
CA ARG A 107 1.28 3.96 7.12
C ARG A 107 2.69 3.50 6.74
N THR A 108 2.87 2.22 6.44
CA THR A 108 4.16 1.65 6.03
C THR A 108 4.64 2.24 4.70
N MET A 109 3.75 2.37 3.70
CA MET A 109 4.07 2.99 2.42
C MET A 109 4.52 4.46 2.54
N ARG A 110 3.96 5.22 3.51
CA ARG A 110 4.34 6.63 3.76
C ARG A 110 5.70 6.79 4.41
N ILE A 111 6.16 5.80 5.18
CA ILE A 111 7.46 5.84 5.87
C ILE A 111 8.62 5.75 4.88
N GLY A 112 8.41 5.10 3.73
CA GLY A 112 9.43 4.92 2.70
C GLY A 112 10.52 3.91 3.10
N PRO A 113 11.30 3.39 2.14
CA PRO A 113 12.35 2.40 2.38
C PRO A 113 13.58 2.96 3.12
N GLU A 114 13.72 4.29 3.25
CA GLU A 114 14.88 4.91 3.90
C GLU A 114 14.98 4.67 5.42
N ARG A 115 13.94 4.15 6.08
CA ARG A 115 14.03 3.80 7.51
C ARG A 115 14.89 2.57 7.77
N ASP A 116 14.92 1.62 6.84
CA ASP A 116 15.58 0.31 7.01
C ASP A 116 16.76 0.13 6.03
N ASP A 117 17.38 1.21 5.55
CA ASP A 117 18.56 1.11 4.68
C ASP A 117 19.80 0.68 5.51
N PRO A 118 20.37 -0.52 5.31
CA PRO A 118 21.56 -0.97 6.03
C PRO A 118 22.80 -0.12 5.72
N ARG A 119 22.76 0.68 4.66
CA ARG A 119 23.83 1.61 4.24
C ARG A 119 23.70 2.99 4.89
N ARG A 120 22.59 3.27 5.57
CA ARG A 120 22.39 4.52 6.30
C ARG A 120 23.16 4.44 7.62
N GLN A 121 24.35 5.03 7.64
CA GLN A 121 25.01 5.34 8.91
C GLN A 121 24.08 6.27 9.70
N PRO A 122 23.89 6.06 11.01
CA PRO A 122 23.24 7.05 11.86
C PRO A 122 23.93 8.38 11.57
N SER A 123 23.16 9.43 11.24
CA SER A 123 23.72 10.78 11.21
C SER A 123 24.50 10.97 12.51
N PRO A 124 25.77 11.42 12.47
CA PRO A 124 26.50 11.71 13.70
C PRO A 124 25.59 12.57 14.57
N GLU A 125 25.28 12.07 15.77
CA GLU A 125 24.53 12.84 16.74
C GLU A 125 25.24 14.20 16.83
N PRO A 126 24.51 15.34 16.72
CA PRO A 126 25.14 16.64 16.84
C PRO A 126 25.98 16.61 18.12
N PRO A 127 27.28 16.92 18.06
CA PRO A 127 28.15 16.80 19.22
C PRO A 127 27.50 17.55 20.35
N ASP A 128 27.27 16.88 21.47
CA ASP A 128 26.60 17.50 22.61
C ASP A 128 27.48 18.68 23.06
N LEU A 129 27.00 19.88 22.76
CA LEU A 129 27.76 21.11 22.90
C LEU A 129 28.05 21.39 24.38
N THR A 130 27.28 20.78 25.30
CA THR A 130 27.53 20.87 26.75
C THR A 130 28.83 20.17 27.17
N LEU A 131 29.29 19.18 26.39
CA LEU A 131 30.55 18.44 26.60
C LEU A 131 31.72 19.29 26.13
N LEU A 132 31.52 20.02 25.04
CA LEU A 132 32.51 20.92 24.45
C LEU A 132 32.64 22.23 25.24
N GLU A 133 31.60 22.59 25.99
CA GLU A 133 31.60 23.75 26.90
C GLU A 133 32.19 23.40 28.27
N SER A 134 31.99 22.18 28.76
CA SER A 134 32.54 21.70 30.04
C SER A 134 33.95 21.13 29.94
N ALA A 135 34.30 20.52 28.80
CA ALA A 135 35.69 20.29 28.47
C ALA A 135 36.26 21.61 27.99
N ASP A 136 37.12 22.24 28.79
CA ASP A 136 37.87 23.44 28.44
C ASP A 136 38.90 23.10 27.35
N VAL A 137 38.41 22.67 26.18
CA VAL A 137 39.20 22.17 25.06
C VAL A 137 39.99 23.36 24.52
N PRO A 138 41.33 23.35 24.60
CA PRO A 138 42.12 24.47 24.13
C PRO A 138 41.91 24.63 22.63
N ILE A 139 41.17 25.66 22.21
CA ILE A 139 41.00 25.96 20.79
C ILE A 139 42.41 26.25 20.21
N PRO A 140 42.89 25.46 19.22
CA PRO A 140 44.19 25.69 18.61
C PRO A 140 44.29 27.12 18.07
N ALA A 141 45.46 27.76 18.22
CA ALA A 141 45.66 29.16 17.84
C ALA A 141 45.23 29.45 16.39
N GLU A 142 45.43 28.48 15.51
CA GLU A 142 45.04 28.52 14.10
C GLU A 142 43.52 28.67 13.89
N ARG A 143 42.70 28.00 14.73
CA ARG A 143 41.23 28.12 14.67
C ARG A 143 40.71 29.42 15.26
N ARG A 144 41.39 30.00 16.26
CA ARG A 144 41.04 31.32 16.79
C ARG A 144 41.24 32.41 15.75
N ALA A 145 42.32 32.33 14.97
CA ALA A 145 42.60 33.25 13.88
C ALA A 145 41.51 33.21 12.78
N LEU A 146 41.00 32.02 12.46
CA LEU A 146 39.92 31.83 11.49
C LEU A 146 38.56 32.39 11.99
N LEU A 147 38.26 32.23 13.28
CA LEU A 147 37.02 32.77 13.88
C LEU A 147 37.05 34.30 14.07
N SER A 148 38.24 34.89 14.21
CA SER A 148 38.43 36.34 14.25
C SER A 148 38.46 37.01 12.87
N SER A 149 38.38 36.24 11.78
CA SER A 149 38.34 36.78 10.42
C SER A 149 37.01 37.49 10.16
N PRO A 150 37.02 38.73 9.60
CA PRO A 150 35.81 39.49 9.32
C PRO A 150 34.87 38.82 8.30
N GLU A 151 35.36 37.82 7.55
CA GLU A 151 34.55 37.03 6.61
C GLU A 151 33.54 36.09 7.29
N VAL A 152 33.76 35.68 8.54
CA VAL A 152 32.88 34.72 9.23
C VAL A 152 31.72 35.41 9.95
N ALA A 153 31.88 36.66 10.38
CA ALA A 153 30.84 37.42 11.10
C ALA A 153 29.70 37.94 10.20
N THR A 154 29.82 37.80 8.87
CA THR A 154 28.87 38.33 7.87
C THR A 154 28.03 37.24 7.18
N ARG A 155 28.12 35.99 7.62
CA ARG A 155 27.30 34.84 7.19
C ARG A 155 26.39 34.36 8.30
#